data_AF-A0A8X6TZ75-F1
#
_entry.id   AF-A0A8X6TZ75-F1
#
_cell.length_a   1.000
_cell.length_b   1.000
_cell.length_c   1.000
_cell.angle_alpha   90.00
_cell.angle_beta   90.00
_cell.angle_gamma   90.00
#
_symmetry.space_group_name_H-M   'P 1'
#
loop_
_entity.id
_entity.type
_entity.pdbx_description
1 polymer ?
#
loop_
_entity_poly.entity_id
_entity_poly.type
_entity_poly.pdbx_seq_one_letter_code
_entity_poly.pdbx_strand_id
1 'polypeptide(L)'
;MKTSSFISLWIVALCYLKTAYSCYLPYLRKSVGICDSLSKYMVDRSDWRARDPSGTADCFPSPVDLIILHHTASSPCTTQKSCSKSMRKLQDEHMNEKRTAVTLFED
;
A
#
# COMPACT_ATOMS: atom_id res chain seq x y z
N MET A 1 28.43 -54.83 13.14
CA MET A 1 27.28 -54.27 12.39
C MET A 1 26.52 -53.30 13.30
N LYS A 2 26.89 -52.01 13.31
CA LYS A 2 26.25 -50.94 14.11
C LYS A 2 25.79 -49.82 13.18
N THR A 3 24.74 -50.06 12.39
CA THR A 3 24.14 -49.07 11.47
C THR A 3 22.81 -48.50 11.98
N SER A 4 22.28 -49.04 13.09
CA SER A 4 20.96 -48.71 13.66
C SER A 4 20.90 -47.32 14.34
N SER A 5 22.03 -46.81 14.85
CA SER A 5 22.07 -45.53 15.57
C SER A 5 22.12 -44.31 14.66
N PHE A 6 22.66 -44.43 13.43
CA PHE A 6 22.76 -43.29 12.53
C PHE A 6 21.44 -43.02 11.82
N ILE A 7 20.75 -44.06 11.35
CA ILE A 7 19.48 -43.95 10.64
C ILE A 7 18.38 -43.36 11.54
N SER A 8 18.36 -43.74 12.82
CA SER A 8 17.41 -43.21 13.80
C SER A 8 17.61 -41.72 14.06
N LEU A 9 18.85 -41.24 14.14
CA LEU A 9 19.14 -39.81 14.30
C LEU A 9 18.68 -38.99 13.07
N TRP A 10 18.89 -39.50 11.86
CA TRP A 10 18.41 -38.84 10.63
C TRP A 10 16.89 -38.79 10.55
N ILE A 11 16.20 -39.87 10.96
CA ILE A 11 14.72 -39.89 11.00
C ILE A 11 14.19 -38.85 12.00
N VAL A 12 14.77 -38.78 13.20
CA VAL A 12 14.35 -37.80 14.22
C VAL A 12 14.63 -36.37 13.74
N ALA A 13 15.79 -36.12 13.13
CA ALA A 13 16.12 -34.81 12.56
C ALA A 13 15.15 -34.40 11.44
N LEU A 14 14.79 -35.33 10.56
CA LEU A 14 13.81 -35.07 9.49
C LEU A 14 12.40 -34.84 10.03
N CYS A 15 11.99 -35.54 11.08
CA CYS A 15 10.73 -35.29 11.78
C CYS A 15 10.72 -33.89 12.44
N TYR A 16 11.82 -33.49 13.07
CA TYR A 16 11.95 -32.15 13.66
C TYR A 16 11.95 -31.05 12.61
N LEU A 17 12.68 -31.22 11.50
CA LEU A 17 12.64 -30.27 10.39
C LEU A 17 11.23 -30.16 9.81
N LYS A 18 10.56 -31.29 9.52
CA LYS A 18 9.20 -31.30 8.96
C LYS A 18 8.19 -30.61 9.87
N THR A 19 8.24 -30.86 11.17
CA THR A 19 7.34 -30.21 12.16
C THR A 19 7.69 -28.73 12.32
N ALA A 20 8.96 -28.37 12.37
CA ALA A 20 9.39 -26.97 12.39
C ALA A 20 8.92 -26.22 11.14
N TYR A 21 9.13 -26.76 9.94
CA TYR A 21 8.68 -26.12 8.71
C TYR A 21 7.14 -26.07 8.61
N SER A 22 6.43 -27.15 8.91
CA SER A 22 4.95 -27.16 8.79
C SER A 22 4.26 -26.25 9.80
N CYS A 23 4.81 -26.07 11.01
CA CYS A 23 4.18 -25.30 12.07
C CYS A 23 4.69 -23.85 12.16
N TYR A 24 5.94 -23.58 11.79
CA TYR A 24 6.52 -22.23 11.87
C TYR A 24 6.49 -21.47 10.54
N LEU A 25 6.55 -22.12 9.37
CA LEU A 25 6.38 -21.41 8.08
C LEU A 25 5.02 -20.68 7.92
N PRO A 26 3.87 -21.20 8.37
CA PRO A 26 2.62 -20.47 8.22
C PRO A 26 2.59 -19.17 9.05
N TYR A 27 3.45 -19.03 10.06
CA TYR A 27 3.58 -17.80 10.85
C TYR A 27 4.37 -16.70 10.12
N LEU A 28 5.31 -17.07 9.25
CA LEU A 28 6.11 -16.13 8.45
C LEU A 28 5.50 -15.82 7.07
N ARG A 29 4.49 -16.58 6.64
CA ARG A 29 3.71 -16.25 5.45
C ARG A 29 2.71 -15.15 5.80
N LYS A 30 3.18 -13.90 5.87
CA LYS A 30 2.32 -12.72 5.88
C LYS A 30 1.31 -12.90 4.75
N SER A 31 0.02 -12.95 5.07
CA SER A 31 -1.02 -12.99 4.05
C SER A 31 -0.83 -11.76 3.19
N VAL A 32 -0.49 -11.95 1.92
CA VAL A 32 -0.52 -10.89 0.91
C VAL A 32 -1.94 -10.37 0.96
N GLY A 33 -2.11 -9.19 1.56
CA GLY A 33 -3.43 -8.63 1.75
C GLY A 33 -4.03 -8.36 0.38
N ILE A 34 -5.36 -8.30 0.28
CA ILE A 34 -6.03 -7.82 -0.94
C ILE A 34 -5.47 -6.43 -1.36
N CYS A 35 -4.98 -5.65 -0.39
CA CYS A 35 -4.27 -4.38 -0.59
C CYS A 35 -2.91 -4.50 -1.30
N ASP A 36 -2.23 -5.64 -1.23
CA ASP A 36 -0.93 -5.84 -1.92
C ASP A 36 -1.14 -6.14 -3.42
N SER A 37 -2.28 -6.70 -3.81
CA SER A 37 -2.60 -7.04 -5.20
C SER A 37 -3.05 -5.83 -6.04
N LEU A 38 -3.43 -4.71 -5.42
CA LEU A 38 -3.85 -3.49 -6.12
C LEU A 38 -2.68 -2.51 -6.34
N SER A 39 -1.52 -2.78 -5.75
CA SER A 39 -0.37 -1.86 -5.69
C SER A 39 0.26 -1.55 -7.05
N LYS A 40 0.16 -2.45 -8.04
CA LYS A 40 0.85 -2.26 -9.34
C LYS A 40 0.37 -1.05 -10.14
N TYR A 41 -0.89 -0.65 -9.98
CA TYR A 41 -1.51 0.43 -10.76
C TYR A 41 -1.78 1.69 -9.93
N MET A 42 -1.55 1.64 -8.61
CA MET A 42 -1.57 2.82 -7.77
C MET A 42 -0.20 3.51 -7.84
N VAL A 43 -0.23 4.83 -7.92
CA VAL A 43 0.98 5.67 -7.85
C VAL A 43 1.03 6.25 -6.45
N ASP A 44 2.01 5.85 -5.65
CA ASP A 44 2.12 6.31 -4.27
C ASP A 44 2.51 7.79 -4.20
N ARG A 45 2.22 8.43 -3.06
CA ARG A 45 2.58 9.83 -2.80
C ARG A 45 4.06 10.12 -3.03
N SER A 46 4.93 9.19 -2.65
CA SER A 46 6.37 9.26 -2.87
C SER A 46 6.74 9.28 -4.36
N ASP A 47 6.00 8.54 -5.19
CA ASP A 47 6.36 8.33 -6.60
C ASP A 47 6.16 9.59 -7.45
N TRP A 48 5.18 10.43 -7.12
CA TRP A 48 4.98 11.72 -7.76
C TRP A 48 5.61 12.90 -6.99
N ARG A 49 6.36 12.60 -5.93
CA ARG A 49 7.07 13.57 -5.06
C ARG A 49 6.12 14.57 -4.40
N ALA A 50 5.08 14.04 -3.76
CA ALA A 50 4.16 14.82 -2.96
C ALA A 50 4.88 15.52 -1.80
N ARG A 51 4.41 16.73 -1.46
CA ARG A 51 4.72 17.37 -0.17
C ARG A 51 4.01 16.66 0.96
N ASP A 52 4.55 16.76 2.17
CA ASP A 52 3.85 16.32 3.38
C ASP A 52 2.57 17.16 3.59
N PRO A 53 1.51 16.58 4.16
CA PRO A 53 0.31 17.32 4.53
C PRO A 53 0.66 18.51 5.45
N SER A 54 -0.05 19.63 5.29
CA SER A 54 0.12 20.82 6.14
C SER A 54 -0.53 20.70 7.52
N GLY A 55 -1.29 19.63 7.77
CA GLY A 55 -1.99 19.36 9.02
C GLY A 55 -2.10 17.86 9.30
N THR A 56 -2.91 17.48 10.29
CA THR A 56 -3.16 16.08 10.63
C THR A 56 -3.96 15.40 9.53
N ALA A 57 -3.54 14.20 9.14
CA ALA A 57 -4.31 13.33 8.27
C ALA A 57 -5.10 12.36 9.15
N ASP A 58 -6.41 12.58 9.26
CA ASP A 58 -7.29 11.69 10.01
C ASP A 58 -7.62 10.45 9.19
N CYS A 59 -7.67 9.29 9.86
CA CYS A 59 -8.13 8.07 9.21
C CYS A 59 -9.64 8.14 9.00
N PHE A 60 -10.08 7.85 7.78
CA PHE A 60 -11.51 7.76 7.50
C PHE A 60 -12.07 6.43 8.05
N PRO A 61 -13.23 6.43 8.72
CA PRO A 61 -13.86 5.19 9.18
C PRO A 61 -14.21 4.30 7.98
N SER A 62 -13.95 3.00 8.11
CA SER A 62 -14.25 2.01 7.08
C SER A 62 -15.41 1.10 7.51
N PRO A 63 -16.23 0.58 6.57
CA PRO A 63 -16.18 0.84 5.12
C PRO A 63 -16.67 2.25 4.75
N VAL A 64 -16.30 2.72 3.55
CA VAL A 64 -16.79 4.01 3.01
C VAL A 64 -18.11 3.78 2.28
N ASP A 65 -19.14 4.55 2.60
CA ASP A 65 -20.49 4.37 2.04
C ASP A 65 -20.78 5.19 0.77
N LEU A 66 -19.98 6.23 0.49
CA LEU A 66 -20.18 7.16 -0.63
C LEU A 66 -18.89 7.38 -1.43
N ILE A 67 -18.99 7.30 -2.75
CA ILE A 67 -17.92 7.64 -3.69
C ILE A 67 -18.35 8.85 -4.51
N ILE A 68 -17.56 9.92 -4.48
CA ILE A 68 -17.79 11.13 -5.28
C ILE A 68 -16.75 11.20 -6.40
N LEU A 69 -17.21 11.30 -7.65
CA LEU A 69 -16.37 11.40 -8.83
C LEU A 69 -16.21 12.87 -9.23
N HIS A 70 -14.98 13.35 -9.37
CA HIS A 70 -14.67 14.72 -9.76
C HIS A 70 -13.68 14.75 -10.94
N HIS A 71 -13.79 15.78 -11.77
CA HIS A 71 -12.72 16.18 -12.67
C HIS A 71 -11.86 17.26 -12.00
N THR A 72 -10.58 17.35 -12.37
CA THR A 72 -9.64 18.34 -11.82
C THR A 72 -9.76 19.73 -12.46
N ALA A 73 -10.58 19.86 -13.52
CA ALA A 73 -10.66 21.04 -14.38
C ALA A 73 -9.28 21.50 -14.94
N SER A 74 -8.29 20.60 -14.97
CA SER A 74 -6.95 20.86 -15.50
C SER A 74 -6.78 20.26 -16.90
N SER A 75 -5.74 20.67 -17.62
CA SER A 75 -5.33 19.98 -18.85
C SER A 75 -5.05 18.49 -18.58
N PRO A 76 -5.41 17.59 -19.51
CA PRO A 76 -5.18 16.16 -19.35
C PRO A 76 -3.69 15.81 -19.39
N CYS A 77 -3.35 14.64 -18.86
CA CYS A 77 -2.01 14.08 -18.88
C CYS A 77 -2.08 12.57 -19.15
N THR A 78 -1.04 12.01 -19.77
CA THR A 78 -1.01 10.58 -20.18
C THR A 78 0.30 9.87 -19.87
N THR A 79 1.26 10.55 -19.25
CA THR A 79 2.56 9.95 -18.88
C THR A 79 2.81 10.17 -17.40
N GLN A 80 3.52 9.24 -16.76
CA GLN A 80 3.88 9.36 -15.34
C GLN A 80 4.52 10.72 -15.03
N LYS A 81 5.43 11.17 -15.91
CA LYS A 81 6.14 12.45 -15.75
C LYS A 81 5.20 13.66 -15.83
N SER A 82 4.33 13.71 -16.83
CA SER A 82 3.39 14.83 -16.99
C SER A 82 2.32 14.83 -15.91
N CYS A 83 1.77 13.66 -15.57
CA CYS A 83 0.77 13.54 -14.51
C CYS A 83 1.34 13.87 -13.13
N SER A 84 2.55 13.40 -12.80
CA SER A 84 3.21 13.78 -11.54
C SER A 84 3.44 15.29 -11.45
N LYS A 85 3.75 15.96 -12.57
CA LYS A 85 3.86 17.42 -12.62
C LYS A 85 2.52 18.11 -12.36
N SER A 86 1.44 17.64 -13.00
CA SER A 86 0.09 18.17 -12.78
C SER A 86 -0.37 17.98 -11.33
N MET A 87 -0.12 16.81 -10.74
CA MET A 87 -0.48 16.52 -9.34
C MET A 87 0.25 17.42 -8.34
N ARG A 88 1.55 17.69 -8.55
CA ARG A 88 2.28 18.64 -7.69
C ARG A 88 1.73 20.06 -7.80
N LYS A 89 1.40 20.51 -9.02
CA LYS A 89 0.77 21.83 -9.23
C LYS A 89 -0.56 21.93 -8.47
N LEU A 90 -1.42 20.92 -8.62
CA LEU A 90 -2.71 20.86 -7.92
C LEU A 90 -2.53 20.86 -6.39
N GLN A 91 -1.55 20.09 -5.89
CA GLN A 91 -1.21 20.08 -4.47
C GLN A 91 -0.74 21.45 -3.99
N ASP A 92 0.13 22.11 -4.75
CA ASP A 92 0.64 23.44 -4.40
C ASP A 92 -0.48 24.48 -4.38
N GLU A 93 -1.42 24.43 -5.32
CA GLU A 93 -2.62 25.28 -5.32
C GLU A 93 -3.45 25.05 -4.06
N HIS A 94 -3.81 23.79 -3.75
CA HIS A 94 -4.61 23.48 -2.55
C HIS A 94 -3.92 23.79 -1.22
N MET A 95 -2.59 23.67 -1.15
CA MET A 95 -1.84 23.86 0.10
C MET A 95 -1.40 25.31 0.32
N ASN A 96 -1.12 26.06 -0.75
CA ASN A 96 -0.60 27.42 -0.65
C ASN A 96 -1.71 28.49 -0.74
N GLU A 97 -2.82 28.20 -1.42
CA GLU A 97 -3.96 29.10 -1.42
C GLU A 97 -4.80 28.89 -0.15
N LYS A 98 -5.25 29.98 0.48
CA LYS A 98 -6.23 29.96 1.60
C LYS A 98 -7.65 29.54 1.15
N ARG A 99 -7.77 28.58 0.23
CA ARG A 99 -9.05 27.99 -0.18
C ARG A 99 -9.31 26.65 0.51
N THR A 100 -8.90 26.53 1.78
CA THR A 100 -9.41 25.51 2.69
C THR A 100 -10.84 25.83 3.19
N ALA A 101 -11.49 26.87 2.65
CA ALA A 101 -12.93 26.95 2.66
C ALA A 101 -13.43 26.29 1.38
N VAL A 102 -13.86 25.03 1.49
CA VAL A 102 -14.80 24.43 0.54
C VAL A 102 -16.06 25.30 0.59
N THR A 103 -16.10 26.35 -0.23
CA THR A 103 -17.37 26.97 -0.60
C THR A 103 -18.10 25.89 -1.37
N LEU A 104 -19.12 25.33 -0.73
CA LEU A 104 -20.10 24.47 -1.39
C LEU A 104 -20.51 25.17 -2.69
N PHE A 105 -20.39 24.42 -3.79
CA PHE A 105 -20.71 24.83 -5.14
C PHE A 105 -22.08 25.53 -5.20
N GLU A 106 -22.09 26.84 -5.46
CA GLU A 106 -23.11 27.47 -6.31
C GLU A 106 -22.45 27.67 -7.67
N ASP A 107 -22.80 26.77 -8.60
CA ASP A 107 -23.06 27.00 -10.04
C ASP A 107 -23.40 25.65 -10.70
#